data_AF-A0A9J6GRR6-F1
#
_entry.id   AF-A0A9J6GRR6-F1
#
_cell.length_a   1.000
_cell.length_b   1.000
_cell.length_c   1.000
_cell.angle_alpha   90.00
_cell.angle_beta   90.00
_cell.angle_gamma   90.00
#
_symmetry.space_group_name_H-M   'P 1'
#
loop_
_entity.id
_entity.type
_entity.pdbx_description
1 polymer ?
#
loop_
_entity_poly.entity_id
_entity_poly.type
_entity_poly.pdbx_seq_one_letter_code
_entity_poly.pdbx_strand_id
1 'polypeptide(L)'
;MTGRPASQAVDQPVVFLLISPSAIDMAAPTGRDRRDYDHLDKVLISPENCSFRGEGNANIVVTLKNDKISLVGESWQKCHAEADFIERVMKALLGSRFVFPPVRTSLFVAYPREEEKHAPHVVRPNTSQVLVRLTADNDKELIFSEESRESLDVTLKDFFHESSLVSREDELCHMVTQVLRHPYPDATSIGAETSESSGPQSCPTSHPCTCTTNQCRFLGQLPRGCVLDRVLRAQRLGCVDVAVVYPLYLKLKDTVKSERAECLKDGYPAPTLPKGLGCQGRQNFETDHAFACRKIWEFLVALTARDCSIMLSLQRLSPAAPTSWEESVVSDSDGQAYLFSIAVVDLDPKSVDKLEKVYFDDCNMVRTACA
;
A
#
# COMPACT_ATOMS: atom_id res chain seq x y z
N MET A 1 -18.07 36.42 50.62
CA MET A 1 -16.86 36.07 49.83
C MET A 1 -16.66 34.56 49.92
N THR A 2 -17.26 33.81 49.00
CA THR A 2 -17.06 32.36 48.88
C THR A 2 -16.71 32.11 47.42
N GLY A 3 -15.41 32.04 47.15
CA GLY A 3 -14.88 31.75 45.81
C GLY A 3 -15.20 30.31 45.43
N ARG A 4 -15.85 30.12 44.29
CA ARG A 4 -15.94 28.81 43.62
C ARG A 4 -14.54 28.45 43.08
N PRO A 5 -14.08 27.19 43.23
CA PRO A 5 -12.87 26.76 42.55
C PRO A 5 -13.17 26.61 41.06
N ALA A 6 -12.26 27.10 40.22
CA ALA A 6 -12.26 26.87 38.79
C ALA A 6 -12.13 25.37 38.53
N SER A 7 -13.10 24.79 37.79
CA SER A 7 -13.00 23.42 37.31
C SER A 7 -11.82 23.35 36.34
N GLN A 8 -10.76 22.64 36.73
CA GLN A 8 -9.73 22.19 35.80
C GLN A 8 -10.41 21.32 34.75
N ALA A 9 -10.39 21.78 33.50
CA ALA A 9 -10.69 20.94 32.36
C ALA A 9 -9.66 19.82 32.36
N VAL A 10 -10.11 18.61 32.66
CA VAL A 10 -9.29 17.40 32.52
C VAL A 10 -9.20 17.12 31.03
N ASP A 11 -8.00 17.25 30.45
CA ASP A 11 -7.72 16.84 29.08
C ASP A 11 -8.19 15.39 28.89
N GLN A 12 -9.26 15.20 28.12
CA GLN A 12 -9.71 13.87 27.74
C GLN A 12 -8.73 13.30 26.71
N PRO A 13 -8.37 12.00 26.78
CA PRO A 13 -7.53 11.38 25.78
C PRO A 13 -8.25 11.41 24.43
N VAL A 14 -7.73 12.19 23.50
CA VAL A 14 -8.18 12.18 22.10
C VAL A 14 -7.42 11.09 21.38
N VAL A 15 -8.13 10.06 20.92
CA VAL A 15 -7.58 9.01 20.06
C VAL A 15 -7.83 9.42 18.61
N PHE A 16 -6.78 9.42 17.82
CA PHE A 16 -6.82 9.87 16.44
C PHE A 16 -6.61 8.72 15.50
N LEU A 17 -7.39 8.68 14.41
CA LEU A 17 -7.48 7.50 13.55
C LEU A 17 -7.44 7.90 12.07
N LEU A 18 -6.72 7.09 11.30
CA LEU A 18 -6.63 7.20 9.85
C LEU A 18 -7.74 6.37 9.21
N ILE A 19 -8.66 7.02 8.50
CA ILE A 19 -9.70 6.36 7.71
C ILE A 19 -9.21 6.21 6.29
N SER A 20 -8.80 5.01 5.88
CA SER A 20 -8.63 4.72 4.46
C SER A 20 -10.03 4.57 3.84
N PRO A 21 -10.43 5.42 2.86
CA PRO A 21 -11.63 5.15 2.09
C PRO A 21 -11.45 3.80 1.41
N SER A 22 -12.37 2.86 1.61
CA SER A 22 -12.32 1.62 0.84
C SER A 22 -12.46 1.95 -0.64
N ALA A 23 -11.64 1.34 -1.50
CA ALA A 23 -11.73 1.44 -2.96
C ALA A 23 -13.05 0.90 -3.56
N ILE A 24 -13.98 0.44 -2.71
CA ILE A 24 -15.27 -0.18 -3.04
C ILE A 24 -16.38 0.89 -3.05
N ASP A 25 -16.12 2.04 -3.66
CA ASP A 25 -17.18 2.96 -4.10
C ASP A 25 -17.21 2.92 -5.63
N MET A 26 -17.56 1.74 -6.16
CA MET A 26 -17.56 1.44 -7.60
C MET A 26 -18.66 2.18 -8.40
N ALA A 27 -19.25 3.24 -7.84
CA ALA A 27 -20.44 3.89 -8.40
C ALA A 27 -20.42 5.43 -8.45
N ALA A 28 -19.33 6.11 -8.07
CA ALA A 28 -19.31 7.57 -8.12
C ALA A 28 -18.48 8.08 -9.31
N PRO A 29 -19.08 8.84 -10.25
CA PRO A 29 -18.32 9.59 -11.25
C PRO A 29 -17.36 10.55 -10.53
N THR A 30 -16.14 10.67 -11.05
CA THR A 30 -15.10 11.61 -10.64
C THR A 30 -15.62 13.05 -10.72
N GLY A 31 -16.23 13.55 -9.64
CA GLY A 31 -16.81 14.89 -9.67
C GLY A 31 -17.43 15.42 -8.38
N ARG A 32 -17.44 14.67 -7.26
CA ARG A 32 -17.90 15.27 -5.99
C ARG A 32 -16.85 16.24 -5.44
N ASP A 33 -17.25 17.50 -5.38
CA ASP A 33 -16.53 18.60 -4.75
C ASP A 33 -16.26 18.24 -3.27
N ARG A 34 -15.02 18.47 -2.80
CA ARG A 34 -14.52 18.08 -1.46
C ARG A 34 -15.25 18.80 -0.29
N ARG A 35 -16.24 19.64 -0.58
CA ARG A 35 -16.90 20.55 0.37
C ARG A 35 -18.10 19.96 1.13
N ASP A 36 -18.54 18.74 0.81
CA ASP A 36 -19.71 18.12 1.47
C ASP A 36 -19.38 17.25 2.71
N TYR A 37 -18.13 17.24 3.20
CA TYR A 37 -17.76 16.44 4.38
C TYR A 37 -18.01 17.12 5.74
N ASP A 38 -18.49 18.37 5.77
CA ASP A 38 -18.82 19.08 7.02
C ASP A 38 -20.11 18.56 7.71
N HIS A 39 -20.82 17.61 7.10
CA HIS A 39 -22.01 16.95 7.65
C HIS A 39 -21.77 15.50 8.11
N LEU A 40 -20.52 15.09 8.37
CA LEU A 40 -20.29 13.85 9.11
C LEU A 40 -20.79 14.03 10.55
N ASP A 41 -22.07 13.74 10.74
CA ASP A 41 -22.67 13.43 12.04
C ASP A 41 -21.68 12.56 12.83
N LYS A 42 -21.49 12.89 14.10
CA LYS A 42 -20.53 12.24 15.01
C LYS A 42 -20.65 10.72 14.86
N VAL A 43 -19.72 10.10 14.14
CA VAL A 43 -19.66 8.64 13.99
C VAL A 43 -19.39 8.07 15.37
N LEU A 44 -20.43 7.52 16.00
CA LEU A 44 -20.33 6.94 17.33
C LEU A 44 -19.68 5.56 17.19
N ILE A 45 -18.41 5.47 17.57
CA ILE A 45 -17.69 4.21 17.61
C ILE A 45 -17.98 3.54 18.94
N SER A 46 -18.59 2.36 18.86
CA SER A 46 -18.83 1.48 20.00
C SER A 46 -18.26 0.09 19.69
N PRO A 47 -17.83 -0.69 20.70
CA PRO A 47 -17.32 -2.04 20.49
C PRO A 47 -18.28 -2.95 19.71
N GLU A 48 -19.59 -2.75 19.87
CA GLU A 48 -20.63 -3.53 19.19
C GLU A 48 -20.72 -3.20 17.69
N ASN A 49 -20.31 -1.99 17.30
CA ASN A 49 -20.29 -1.49 15.93
C ASN A 49 -18.95 -1.70 15.22
N CYS A 50 -17.93 -2.21 15.91
CA CYS A 50 -16.63 -2.54 15.33
C CYS A 50 -16.47 -4.05 15.12
N SER A 51 -15.71 -4.42 14.09
CA SER A 51 -15.17 -5.76 13.90
C SER A 51 -13.69 -5.69 13.60
N PHE A 52 -12.90 -6.52 14.29
CA PHE A 52 -11.47 -6.67 14.01
C PHE A 52 -11.27 -7.24 12.60
N ARG A 53 -10.33 -6.67 11.84
CA ARG A 53 -9.99 -7.14 10.48
C ARG A 53 -8.60 -7.71 10.36
N GLY A 54 -7.66 -7.18 11.13
CA GLY A 54 -6.28 -7.63 11.09
C GLY A 54 -5.37 -6.71 11.85
N GLU A 55 -4.15 -7.17 12.05
CA GLU A 55 -3.06 -6.44 12.66
C GLU A 55 -1.82 -6.63 11.78
N GLY A 56 -1.23 -5.51 11.37
CA GLY A 56 0.10 -5.46 10.81
C GLY A 56 1.13 -5.14 11.89
N ASN A 57 2.42 -5.11 11.52
CA ASN A 57 3.51 -4.91 12.48
C ASN A 57 3.43 -3.61 13.31
N ALA A 58 2.72 -2.58 12.80
CA ALA A 58 2.57 -1.28 13.46
C ALA A 58 1.12 -0.87 13.68
N ASN A 59 0.16 -1.50 13.00
CA ASN A 59 -1.20 -0.98 12.84
C ASN A 59 -2.22 -2.07 13.11
N ILE A 60 -3.24 -1.76 13.91
CA ILE A 60 -4.46 -2.56 14.01
C ILE A 60 -5.46 -1.99 13.01
N VAL A 61 -6.28 -2.84 12.40
CA VAL A 61 -7.35 -2.46 11.49
C VAL A 61 -8.66 -3.01 12.03
N VAL A 62 -9.62 -2.12 12.26
CA VAL A 62 -11.01 -2.46 12.63
C VAL A 62 -11.96 -1.86 11.60
N THR A 63 -12.99 -2.60 11.21
CA THR A 63 -14.08 -2.07 10.37
C THR A 63 -15.30 -1.71 11.19
N LEU A 64 -16.00 -0.65 10.82
CA LEU A 64 -17.36 -0.42 11.31
C LEU A 64 -18.35 -1.32 10.56
N LYS A 65 -19.36 -1.86 11.26
CA LYS A 65 -20.37 -2.74 10.66
C LYS A 65 -21.23 -2.01 9.62
N ASN A 66 -21.47 -0.72 9.83
CA ASN A 66 -22.32 0.09 8.96
C ASN A 66 -21.53 1.03 8.03
N ASP A 67 -20.21 1.18 8.23
CA ASP A 67 -19.36 2.07 7.45
C ASP A 67 -18.04 1.39 7.03
N LYS A 68 -17.54 1.71 5.84
CA LYS A 68 -16.27 1.16 5.33
C LYS A 68 -15.06 1.95 5.85
N ILE A 69 -14.91 1.98 7.17
CA ILE A 69 -13.86 2.76 7.86
C ILE A 69 -12.89 1.81 8.55
N SER A 70 -11.59 1.98 8.28
CA SER A 70 -10.49 1.37 9.03
C SER A 70 -9.94 2.38 10.04
N LEU A 71 -9.39 1.92 11.18
CA LEU A 71 -8.86 2.80 12.23
C LEU A 71 -7.48 2.32 12.67
N VAL A 72 -6.50 3.22 12.78
CA VAL A 72 -5.11 2.96 13.20
C VAL A 72 -4.72 3.86 14.37
N GLY A 73 -4.14 3.31 15.44
CA GLY A 73 -3.76 4.06 16.64
C GLY A 73 -2.28 4.46 16.66
N GLU A 74 -1.97 5.71 16.34
CA GLU A 74 -0.63 6.29 16.47
C GLU A 74 -0.69 7.76 16.95
N SER A 75 0.47 8.38 17.19
CA SER A 75 0.51 9.80 17.55
C SER A 75 0.01 10.67 16.39
N TRP A 76 -0.70 11.76 16.71
CA TRP A 76 -1.28 12.67 15.71
C TRP A 76 -0.24 13.15 14.69
N GLN A 77 0.97 13.50 15.14
CA GLN A 77 2.05 13.96 14.26
C GLN A 77 2.46 12.87 13.26
N LYS A 78 2.51 11.61 13.68
CA LYS A 78 2.90 10.49 12.82
C LYS A 78 1.84 10.20 11.78
N CYS A 79 0.56 10.13 12.17
CA CYS A 79 -0.57 10.01 11.24
C CYS A 79 -0.59 11.14 10.20
N HIS A 80 -0.29 12.37 10.62
CA HIS A 80 -0.19 13.52 9.72
C HIS A 80 0.93 13.36 8.70
N ALA A 81 2.12 12.98 9.16
CA ALA A 81 3.28 12.79 8.30
C ALA A 81 3.05 11.66 7.28
N GLU A 82 2.44 10.56 7.71
CA GLU A 82 2.08 9.43 6.85
C GLU A 82 1.05 9.83 5.79
N ALA A 83 -0.06 10.47 6.18
CA ALA A 83 -1.08 10.91 5.24
C ALA A 83 -0.52 11.90 4.20
N ASP A 84 0.32 12.85 4.63
CA ASP A 84 0.99 13.80 3.73
C ASP A 84 1.98 13.09 2.79
N PHE A 85 2.71 12.10 3.30
CA PHE A 85 3.62 11.27 2.48
C PHE A 85 2.84 10.50 1.41
N ILE A 86 1.74 9.83 1.79
CA ILE A 86 0.92 9.06 0.85
C ILE A 86 0.30 9.99 -0.21
N GLU A 87 -0.29 11.13 0.19
CA GLU A 87 -0.94 12.09 -0.73
C GLU A 87 0.06 12.79 -1.66
N ARG A 88 1.24 13.16 -1.18
CA ARG A 88 2.19 14.00 -1.96
C ARG A 88 3.26 13.20 -2.69
N VAL A 89 3.64 12.04 -2.15
CA VAL A 89 4.72 11.20 -2.71
C VAL A 89 4.13 9.98 -3.39
N MET A 90 3.49 9.08 -2.64
CA MET A 90 3.06 7.80 -3.21
C MET A 90 1.99 7.97 -4.28
N LYS A 91 1.03 8.87 -4.07
CA LYS A 91 0.00 9.19 -5.06
C LYS A 91 0.57 9.84 -6.32
N ALA A 92 1.66 10.60 -6.20
CA ALA A 92 2.32 11.20 -7.35
C ALA A 92 3.09 10.15 -8.17
N LEU A 93 3.73 9.18 -7.49
CA LEU A 93 4.50 8.09 -8.11
C LEU A 93 3.59 7.01 -8.73
N LEU A 94 2.56 6.59 -7.99
CA LEU A 94 1.68 5.50 -8.36
C LEU A 94 0.43 6.01 -9.11
N GLY A 95 -0.03 7.23 -8.84
CA GLY A 95 -1.22 7.81 -9.45
C GLY A 95 -2.44 7.82 -8.53
N SER A 96 -3.29 8.83 -8.72
CA SER A 96 -4.48 9.07 -7.90
C SER A 96 -5.54 7.98 -7.99
N ARG A 97 -5.50 7.14 -9.04
CA ARG A 97 -6.42 6.03 -9.22
C ARG A 97 -6.14 4.87 -8.25
N PHE A 98 -4.89 4.65 -7.87
CA PHE A 98 -4.51 3.50 -7.05
C PHE A 98 -4.24 3.85 -5.59
N VAL A 99 -4.00 5.13 -5.29
CA VAL A 99 -3.62 5.59 -3.96
C VAL A 99 -4.73 6.43 -3.36
N PHE A 100 -5.26 5.92 -2.25
CA PHE A 100 -6.30 6.55 -1.46
C PHE A 100 -5.70 6.96 -0.10
N PRO A 101 -5.17 8.20 0.01
CA PRO A 101 -4.61 8.65 1.27
C PRO A 101 -5.70 8.65 2.34
N PRO A 102 -5.34 8.32 3.58
CA PRO A 102 -6.32 8.24 4.64
C PRO A 102 -6.91 9.63 4.94
N VAL A 103 -8.24 9.65 5.09
CA VAL A 103 -8.99 10.79 5.60
C VAL A 103 -8.84 10.82 7.12
N ARG A 104 -8.54 12.01 7.63
CA ARG A 104 -8.36 12.22 9.06
C ARG A 104 -9.71 12.46 9.70
N THR A 105 -10.03 11.72 10.76
CA THR A 105 -11.16 12.05 11.62
C THR A 105 -10.73 12.08 13.08
N SER A 106 -11.32 13.00 13.85
CA SER A 106 -11.21 13.02 15.30
C SER A 106 -12.35 12.21 15.87
N LEU A 107 -12.05 11.22 16.70
CA LEU A 107 -13.08 10.50 17.44
C LEU A 107 -13.18 10.98 18.87
N PHE A 108 -14.41 11.01 19.35
CA PHE A 108 -14.70 11.17 20.77
C PHE A 108 -14.91 9.79 21.36
N VAL A 109 -13.95 9.35 22.17
CA VAL A 109 -14.10 8.10 22.89
C VAL A 109 -14.91 8.37 24.16
N ALA A 110 -16.21 8.05 24.10
CA ALA A 110 -17.07 8.10 25.27
C ALA A 110 -16.82 6.86 26.14
N TYR A 111 -15.73 6.83 26.90
CA TYR A 111 -15.54 5.79 27.91
C TYR A 111 -16.37 6.12 29.16
N PRO A 112 -17.27 5.22 29.62
CA PRO A 112 -17.55 5.11 31.04
C PRO A 112 -16.30 4.54 31.72
N ARG A 113 -15.87 5.16 32.82
CA ARG A 113 -14.66 4.79 33.57
C ARG A 113 -14.84 3.47 34.33
N GLU A 114 -15.00 2.30 33.71
CA GLU A 114 -14.87 1.04 34.45
C GLU A 114 -14.25 -0.13 33.65
N GLU A 115 -13.25 -0.74 34.31
CA GLU A 115 -12.66 -2.08 34.14
C GLU A 115 -11.97 -2.46 32.82
N GLU A 116 -10.66 -2.17 32.73
CA GLU A 116 -9.71 -2.96 31.94
C GLU A 116 -9.65 -4.41 32.49
N LYS A 117 -10.28 -5.35 31.79
CA LYS A 117 -10.02 -6.79 31.97
C LYS A 117 -9.59 -7.41 30.65
N HIS A 118 -8.31 -7.82 30.63
CA HIS A 118 -7.71 -8.92 29.86
C HIS A 118 -8.02 -8.96 28.35
N ALA A 119 -7.23 -8.23 27.56
CA ALA A 119 -7.07 -8.55 26.14
C ALA A 119 -6.25 -9.84 25.98
N PRO A 120 -6.68 -10.81 25.15
CA PRO A 120 -5.96 -12.05 24.96
C PRO A 120 -4.62 -11.84 24.24
N HIS A 121 -3.57 -12.49 24.73
CA HIS A 121 -2.29 -12.59 24.04
C HIS A 121 -2.46 -13.43 22.77
N VAL A 122 -2.43 -12.78 21.61
CA VAL A 122 -2.45 -13.44 20.29
C VAL A 122 -1.01 -13.79 19.88
N VAL A 123 -0.79 -15.06 19.56
CA VAL A 123 0.49 -15.62 19.12
C VAL A 123 0.74 -15.23 17.66
N ARG A 124 1.93 -14.70 17.38
CA ARG A 124 2.36 -14.26 16.04
C ARG A 124 2.87 -15.45 15.21
N PRO A 125 2.40 -15.68 13.98
CA PRO A 125 3.11 -16.53 13.02
C PRO A 125 4.25 -15.74 12.35
N ASN A 126 5.44 -16.35 12.34
CA ASN A 126 6.62 -15.89 11.61
C ASN A 126 6.74 -16.71 10.32
N THR A 127 6.19 -16.24 9.22
CA THR A 127 6.58 -16.68 7.87
C THR A 127 6.29 -15.59 6.85
N SER A 128 7.33 -15.15 6.14
CA SER A 128 7.19 -14.31 4.94
C SER A 128 6.90 -15.22 3.76
N GLN A 129 5.61 -15.48 3.50
CA GLN A 129 5.14 -16.03 2.23
C GLN A 129 4.27 -14.98 1.53
N VAL A 130 4.23 -15.05 0.19
CA VAL A 130 3.33 -14.22 -0.63
C VAL A 130 1.90 -14.61 -0.27
N LEU A 131 1.25 -13.78 0.54
CA LEU A 131 -0.05 -14.10 1.11
C LEU A 131 -1.17 -13.52 0.22
N VAL A 132 -1.71 -14.35 -0.66
CA VAL A 132 -2.98 -14.04 -1.33
C VAL A 132 -4.08 -14.23 -0.31
N ARG A 133 -4.87 -13.17 -0.05
CA ARG A 133 -6.06 -13.20 0.79
C ARG A 133 -7.27 -12.87 -0.07
N LEU A 134 -8.27 -13.75 -0.05
CA LEU A 134 -9.56 -13.50 -0.69
C LEU A 134 -10.60 -13.19 0.37
N THR A 135 -11.45 -12.21 0.10
CA THR A 135 -12.58 -11.84 0.96
C THR A 135 -13.86 -11.78 0.15
N ALA A 136 -14.96 -12.29 0.70
CA ALA A 136 -16.29 -12.20 0.09
C ALA A 136 -17.03 -10.95 0.60
N ASP A 137 -17.74 -10.25 -0.28
CA ASP A 137 -18.36 -8.95 0.02
C ASP A 137 -19.48 -9.04 1.09
N ASN A 138 -20.15 -10.19 1.22
CA ASN A 138 -21.31 -10.32 2.12
C ASN A 138 -20.95 -10.24 3.62
N ASP A 139 -19.70 -10.50 4.03
CA ASP A 139 -19.26 -10.33 5.43
C ASP A 139 -17.82 -9.79 5.56
N LYS A 140 -17.16 -9.55 4.41
CA LYS A 140 -15.71 -9.31 4.29
C LYS A 140 -14.90 -10.40 5.01
N GLU A 141 -15.48 -11.58 5.16
CA GLU A 141 -14.87 -12.73 5.81
C GLU A 141 -13.70 -13.21 4.96
N LEU A 142 -12.60 -13.59 5.63
CA LEU A 142 -11.44 -14.16 4.98
C LEU A 142 -11.79 -15.57 4.53
N ILE A 143 -12.11 -15.73 3.25
CA ILE A 143 -12.57 -17.01 2.68
C ILE A 143 -11.39 -17.88 2.22
N PHE A 144 -10.24 -17.27 1.91
CA PHE A 144 -9.04 -17.99 1.53
C PHE A 144 -7.77 -17.28 2.05
N SER A 145 -6.89 -18.04 2.66
CA SER A 145 -5.56 -17.63 3.13
C SER A 145 -4.69 -18.85 3.40
N GLU A 146 -3.40 -18.66 3.70
CA GLU A 146 -2.50 -19.75 4.11
C GLU A 146 -3.02 -20.57 5.31
N GLU A 147 -3.82 -19.93 6.19
CA GLU A 147 -4.40 -20.57 7.37
C GLU A 147 -5.74 -21.27 7.09
N SER A 148 -6.42 -20.90 6.00
CA SER A 148 -7.68 -21.54 5.57
C SER A 148 -7.37 -22.79 4.75
N ARG A 149 -7.99 -23.92 5.11
CA ARG A 149 -7.79 -25.22 4.47
C ARG A 149 -8.86 -25.60 3.45
N GLU A 150 -9.81 -24.70 3.17
CA GLU A 150 -10.82 -24.97 2.14
C GLU A 150 -10.18 -24.92 0.74
N SER A 151 -10.68 -25.77 -0.16
CA SER A 151 -10.22 -25.79 -1.55
C SER A 151 -10.61 -24.49 -2.25
N LEU A 152 -9.67 -23.88 -2.96
CA LEU A 152 -9.91 -22.64 -3.70
C LEU A 152 -11.07 -22.79 -4.69
N ASP A 153 -11.19 -23.93 -5.39
CA ASP A 153 -12.34 -24.24 -6.26
C ASP A 153 -13.69 -24.11 -5.54
N VAL A 154 -13.79 -24.59 -4.29
CA VAL A 154 -15.04 -24.54 -3.50
C VAL A 154 -15.39 -23.10 -3.14
N THR A 155 -14.39 -22.28 -2.81
CA THR A 155 -14.55 -20.86 -2.53
C THR A 155 -14.97 -20.08 -3.77
N LEU A 156 -14.47 -20.47 -4.94
CA LEU A 156 -14.68 -19.76 -6.20
C LEU A 156 -15.94 -20.17 -6.97
N LYS A 157 -16.59 -21.29 -6.60
CA LYS A 157 -17.72 -21.88 -7.33
C LYS A 157 -18.92 -20.95 -7.53
N ASP A 158 -19.15 -20.05 -6.59
CA ASP A 158 -20.29 -19.10 -6.64
C ASP A 158 -19.93 -17.85 -7.46
N PHE A 159 -18.62 -17.62 -7.69
CA PHE A 159 -18.11 -16.44 -8.38
C PHE A 159 -17.84 -16.70 -9.87
N PHE A 160 -17.24 -17.85 -10.19
CA PHE A 160 -17.01 -18.31 -11.55
C PHE A 160 -17.93 -19.46 -11.91
N HIS A 161 -18.49 -19.42 -13.12
CA HIS A 161 -19.23 -20.55 -13.64
C HIS A 161 -18.35 -21.77 -13.84
N GLU A 162 -18.97 -22.94 -13.80
CA GLU A 162 -18.27 -24.16 -14.20
C GLU A 162 -18.02 -24.08 -15.71
N SER A 163 -16.76 -23.87 -16.08
CA SER A 163 -16.33 -23.91 -17.47
C SER A 163 -15.84 -25.32 -17.82
N SER A 164 -16.12 -25.75 -19.04
CA SER A 164 -15.56 -26.99 -19.58
C SER A 164 -14.13 -26.82 -20.11
N LEU A 165 -13.65 -25.58 -20.22
CA LEU A 165 -12.41 -25.23 -20.91
C LEU A 165 -11.24 -25.02 -19.94
N VAL A 166 -11.50 -24.40 -18.79
CA VAL A 166 -10.48 -23.99 -17.81
C VAL A 166 -10.99 -24.21 -16.38
N SER A 167 -10.07 -24.46 -15.44
CA SER A 167 -10.41 -24.54 -14.02
C SER A 167 -10.77 -23.15 -13.46
N ARG A 168 -11.48 -23.09 -12.34
CA ARG A 168 -11.81 -21.80 -11.69
C ARG A 168 -10.57 -21.09 -11.18
N GLU A 169 -9.55 -21.84 -10.77
CA GLU A 169 -8.24 -21.31 -10.39
C GLU A 169 -7.52 -20.67 -11.58
N ASP A 170 -7.52 -21.34 -12.73
CA ASP A 170 -6.93 -20.79 -13.96
C ASP A 170 -7.68 -19.52 -14.40
N GLU A 171 -9.00 -19.50 -14.26
CA GLU A 171 -9.81 -18.33 -14.57
C GLU A 171 -9.48 -17.14 -13.65
N LEU A 172 -9.37 -17.38 -12.34
CA LEU A 172 -8.92 -16.36 -11.39
C LEU A 172 -7.53 -15.84 -11.76
N CYS A 173 -6.58 -16.73 -12.05
CA CYS A 173 -5.23 -16.35 -12.46
C CYS A 173 -5.23 -15.53 -13.76
N HIS A 174 -6.05 -15.92 -14.73
CA HIS A 174 -6.21 -15.20 -15.99
C HIS A 174 -6.73 -13.79 -15.76
N MET A 175 -7.83 -13.64 -15.03
CA MET A 175 -8.41 -12.33 -14.74
C MET A 175 -7.48 -11.45 -13.91
N VAL A 176 -6.86 -11.97 -12.85
CA VAL A 176 -5.89 -11.20 -12.06
C VAL A 176 -4.74 -10.72 -12.94
N THR A 177 -4.25 -11.56 -13.86
CA THR A 177 -3.21 -11.18 -14.82
C THR A 177 -3.68 -10.07 -15.76
N GLN A 178 -4.91 -10.17 -16.30
CA GLN A 178 -5.48 -9.13 -17.16
C GLN A 178 -5.59 -7.79 -16.41
N VAL A 179 -6.15 -7.82 -15.20
CA VAL A 179 -6.37 -6.63 -14.37
C VAL A 179 -5.04 -5.96 -13.97
N LEU A 180 -4.07 -6.73 -13.48
CA LEU A 180 -2.78 -6.18 -13.05
C LEU A 180 -1.95 -5.60 -14.22
N ARG A 181 -2.24 -6.04 -15.44
CA ARG A 181 -1.62 -5.55 -16.69
C ARG A 181 -2.44 -4.49 -17.41
N HIS A 182 -3.64 -4.17 -16.92
CA HIS A 182 -4.51 -3.18 -17.54
C HIS A 182 -3.81 -1.81 -17.57
N PRO A 183 -3.59 -1.21 -18.76
CA PRO A 183 -2.87 0.05 -18.88
C PRO A 183 -3.77 1.23 -18.54
N TYR A 184 -3.26 2.20 -17.79
CA TYR A 184 -3.95 3.44 -17.48
C TYR A 184 -3.20 4.61 -18.10
N PRO A 185 -3.78 5.30 -19.10
CA PRO A 185 -3.12 6.37 -19.85
C PRO A 185 -2.90 7.65 -19.03
N ASP A 186 -3.30 7.68 -17.76
CA ASP A 186 -3.13 8.82 -16.87
C ASP A 186 -1.68 9.34 -16.87
N ALA A 187 -1.55 10.64 -17.13
CA ALA A 187 -0.29 11.38 -17.27
C ALA A 187 0.41 11.62 -15.93
N THR A 188 0.76 10.57 -15.17
CA THR A 188 1.76 10.73 -14.09
C THR A 188 3.12 10.96 -14.73
N SER A 189 3.40 12.22 -15.01
CA SER A 189 4.56 12.78 -15.71
C SER A 189 5.77 12.98 -14.80
N ILE A 190 5.97 12.11 -13.80
CA ILE A 190 7.22 12.13 -13.05
C ILE A 190 8.26 11.47 -13.92
N GLY A 191 8.96 12.32 -14.68
CA GLY A 191 9.98 12.05 -15.68
C GLY A 191 11.24 11.38 -15.13
N ALA A 192 11.07 10.16 -14.60
CA ALA A 192 12.13 9.19 -14.61
C ALA A 192 11.95 8.36 -15.88
N GLU A 193 12.55 8.80 -16.98
CA GLU A 193 13.10 7.83 -17.93
C GLU A 193 14.14 7.03 -17.14
N THR A 194 13.64 6.06 -16.37
CA THR A 194 14.48 5.04 -15.76
C THR A 194 15.11 4.35 -16.95
N SER A 195 16.41 4.60 -17.14
CA SER A 195 17.26 3.95 -18.12
C SER A 195 16.83 2.48 -18.27
N GLU A 196 16.63 2.06 -19.51
CA GLU A 196 16.18 0.71 -19.86
C GLU A 196 16.87 -0.33 -18.99
N SER A 197 16.13 -1.35 -18.54
CA SER A 197 16.64 -2.37 -17.62
C SER A 197 17.90 -3.01 -18.19
N SER A 198 19.08 -2.59 -17.72
CA SER A 198 20.37 -3.14 -18.13
C SER A 198 20.70 -4.46 -17.42
N GLY A 199 19.85 -4.88 -16.47
CA GLY A 199 19.99 -6.12 -15.71
C GLY A 199 19.27 -7.32 -16.37
N PRO A 200 19.59 -8.54 -15.92
CA PRO A 200 18.89 -9.75 -16.35
C PRO A 200 17.39 -9.65 -16.03
N GLN A 201 16.55 -10.01 -17.00
CA GLN A 201 15.08 -10.01 -16.86
C GLN A 201 14.54 -11.33 -16.27
N SER A 202 15.42 -12.28 -15.96
CA SER A 202 15.08 -13.57 -15.40
C SER A 202 15.92 -13.84 -14.16
N CYS A 203 15.30 -14.39 -13.12
CA CYS A 203 16.02 -14.84 -11.94
C CYS A 203 16.56 -16.27 -12.17
N PRO A 204 17.85 -16.56 -11.92
CA PRO A 204 18.41 -17.92 -12.07
C PRO A 204 17.72 -18.97 -11.20
N THR A 205 17.15 -18.56 -10.06
CA THR A 205 16.40 -19.46 -9.16
C THR A 205 14.95 -19.64 -9.57
N SER A 206 14.43 -18.84 -10.50
CA SER A 206 13.11 -19.10 -11.07
C SER A 206 13.21 -20.24 -12.07
N HIS A 207 12.23 -21.16 -12.06
CA HIS A 207 12.11 -22.14 -13.13
C HIS A 207 11.70 -21.39 -14.40
N PRO A 208 12.59 -21.25 -15.41
CA PRO A 208 12.22 -20.57 -16.63
C PRO A 208 11.09 -21.35 -17.28
N CYS A 209 10.05 -20.65 -17.75
CA CYS A 209 9.00 -21.29 -18.53
C CYS A 209 9.66 -22.05 -19.69
N THR A 210 9.40 -23.36 -19.78
CA THR A 210 9.91 -24.24 -20.83
C THR A 210 9.21 -24.03 -22.18
N CYS A 211 8.37 -23.01 -22.27
CA CYS A 211 7.63 -22.66 -23.46
C CYS A 211 8.57 -22.19 -24.57
N THR A 212 8.66 -22.99 -25.65
CA THR A 212 9.52 -22.79 -26.83
C THR A 212 8.96 -21.80 -27.84
N THR A 213 7.76 -21.27 -27.61
CA THR A 213 7.10 -20.32 -28.50
C THR A 213 7.65 -18.90 -28.29
N ASN A 214 8.07 -18.27 -29.40
CA ASN A 214 8.53 -16.87 -29.43
C ASN A 214 7.50 -15.87 -28.84
N GLN A 215 6.23 -16.25 -28.71
CA GLN A 215 5.16 -15.44 -28.08
C GLN A 215 5.41 -15.17 -26.58
N CYS A 216 6.03 -16.09 -25.83
CA CYS A 216 6.28 -15.89 -24.40
C CYS A 216 7.39 -14.86 -24.12
N ARG A 217 8.31 -14.64 -25.08
CA ARG A 217 9.38 -13.64 -24.95
C ARG A 217 8.89 -12.20 -25.07
N PHE A 218 7.84 -11.94 -25.87
CA PHE A 218 7.28 -10.59 -26.06
C PHE A 218 6.24 -10.21 -25.01
N LEU A 219 5.67 -11.18 -24.28
CA LEU A 219 4.77 -10.93 -23.15
C LEU A 219 5.49 -10.49 -21.87
N GLY A 220 6.82 -10.57 -21.81
CA GLY A 220 7.62 -10.35 -20.60
C GLY A 220 7.76 -8.88 -20.16
N GLN A 221 7.30 -7.91 -20.95
CA GLN A 221 7.30 -6.51 -20.56
C GLN A 221 5.95 -6.09 -19.99
N LEU A 222 5.99 -5.38 -18.86
CA LEU A 222 4.80 -4.80 -18.24
C LEU A 222 4.27 -3.66 -19.13
N PRO A 223 2.97 -3.61 -19.45
CA PRO A 223 2.38 -2.49 -20.15
C PRO A 223 2.61 -1.19 -19.38
N ARG A 224 3.06 -0.13 -20.08
CA ARG A 224 3.27 1.17 -19.44
C ARG A 224 2.00 1.68 -18.79
N GLY A 225 2.12 2.21 -17.58
CA GLY A 225 1.00 2.81 -16.86
C GLY A 225 0.09 1.81 -16.14
N CYS A 226 0.25 0.48 -16.32
CA CYS A 226 -0.43 -0.49 -15.47
C CYS A 226 0.10 -0.44 -14.02
N VAL A 227 -0.68 -0.91 -13.04
CA VAL A 227 -0.31 -0.81 -11.61
C VAL A 227 1.08 -1.41 -11.33
N LEU A 228 1.40 -2.55 -11.95
CA LEU A 228 2.69 -3.22 -11.77
C LEU A 228 3.86 -2.40 -12.33
N ASP A 229 3.70 -1.73 -13.48
CA ASP A 229 4.71 -0.81 -14.03
C ASP A 229 4.98 0.33 -13.05
N ARG A 230 3.94 0.93 -12.47
CA ARG A 230 4.08 2.06 -11.55
C ARG A 230 4.76 1.66 -10.24
N VAL A 231 4.36 0.53 -9.66
CA VAL A 231 5.00 -0.04 -8.46
C VAL A 231 6.46 -0.36 -8.76
N LEU A 232 6.77 -1.02 -9.88
CA LEU A 232 8.14 -1.33 -10.27
C LEU A 232 9.00 -0.07 -10.45
N ARG A 233 8.46 1.00 -11.05
CA ARG A 233 9.17 2.28 -11.18
C ARG A 233 9.48 2.91 -9.83
N ALA A 234 8.54 2.86 -8.87
CA ALA A 234 8.78 3.32 -7.50
C ALA A 234 9.87 2.47 -6.79
N GLN A 235 9.82 1.14 -6.95
CA GLN A 235 10.85 0.23 -6.40
C GLN A 235 12.24 0.47 -7.00
N ARG A 236 12.30 0.91 -8.27
CA ARG A 236 13.55 1.25 -8.98
C ARG A 236 14.16 2.59 -8.58
N LEU A 237 13.48 3.42 -7.78
CA LEU A 237 14.14 4.59 -7.17
C LEU A 237 15.33 4.16 -6.29
N GLY A 238 15.18 3.03 -5.58
CA GLY A 238 16.23 2.36 -4.81
C GLY A 238 17.11 1.42 -5.65
N CYS A 239 17.42 1.81 -6.89
CA CYS A 239 18.33 1.10 -7.79
C CYS A 239 19.78 1.09 -7.30
N VAL A 240 20.13 2.03 -6.41
CA VAL A 240 21.40 2.02 -5.70
C VAL A 240 21.30 1.00 -4.57
N ASP A 241 22.23 0.05 -4.55
CA ASP A 241 22.30 -1.01 -3.57
C ASP A 241 22.46 -0.48 -2.13
N VAL A 242 21.94 -1.22 -1.14
CA VAL A 242 22.05 -0.82 0.27
C VAL A 242 23.50 -0.64 0.72
N ALA A 243 24.45 -1.41 0.16
CA ALA A 243 25.88 -1.27 0.43
C ALA A 243 26.46 0.07 -0.03
N VAL A 244 25.80 0.77 -0.97
CA VAL A 244 26.19 2.11 -1.42
C VAL A 244 25.44 3.19 -0.64
N VAL A 245 24.17 2.98 -0.31
CA VAL A 245 23.37 3.96 0.46
C VAL A 245 23.82 4.03 1.92
N TYR A 246 24.18 2.89 2.53
CA TYR A 246 24.52 2.82 3.95
C TYR A 246 25.73 3.71 4.35
N PRO A 247 26.85 3.75 3.61
CA PRO A 247 27.92 4.71 3.87
C PRO A 247 27.49 6.19 3.78
N LEU A 248 26.53 6.53 2.92
CA LEU A 248 25.97 7.89 2.84
C LEU A 248 25.17 8.21 4.11
N TYR A 249 24.39 7.24 4.60
CA TYR A 249 23.65 7.35 5.85
C TYR A 249 24.59 7.56 7.05
N LEU A 250 25.68 6.79 7.16
CA LEU A 250 26.66 6.96 8.24
C LEU A 250 27.28 8.36 8.24
N LYS A 251 27.70 8.86 7.07
CA LYS A 251 28.22 10.23 6.92
C LYS A 251 27.22 11.28 7.39
N LEU A 252 25.94 11.11 7.05
CA LEU A 252 24.89 12.03 7.51
C LEU A 252 24.72 11.94 9.03
N LYS A 253 24.60 10.73 9.59
CA LYS A 253 24.44 10.45 11.03
C LYS A 253 25.52 11.15 11.86
N ASP A 254 26.76 11.10 11.41
CA ASP A 254 27.91 11.75 12.06
C ASP A 254 27.88 13.27 11.95
N THR A 255 27.18 13.81 10.94
CA THR A 255 27.05 15.26 10.67
C THR A 255 25.81 15.88 11.34
N VAL A 256 24.92 15.08 11.96
CA VAL A 256 23.64 15.54 12.57
C VAL A 256 23.85 16.21 13.94
N LYS A 257 24.57 17.33 13.96
CA LYS A 257 24.39 18.35 15.01
C LYS A 257 23.94 19.71 14.48
N SER A 258 23.96 19.99 13.17
CA SER A 258 23.74 21.38 12.72
C SER A 258 22.85 21.64 11.51
N GLU A 259 22.51 20.66 10.66
CA GLU A 259 21.65 20.95 9.48
C GLU A 259 20.54 19.89 9.35
N ARG A 260 19.29 20.36 9.44
CA ARG A 260 18.11 19.54 9.14
C ARG A 260 18.08 19.34 7.62
N ALA A 261 18.42 18.14 7.18
CA ALA A 261 18.29 17.76 5.77
C ALA A 261 16.85 17.98 5.29
N GLU A 262 16.64 18.87 4.31
CA GLU A 262 15.28 19.25 3.85
C GLU A 262 14.45 18.05 3.36
N CYS A 263 15.11 17.00 2.86
CA CYS A 263 14.42 15.81 2.37
C CYS A 263 14.18 14.73 3.44
N LEU A 264 14.78 14.81 4.63
CA LEU A 264 14.52 13.86 5.72
C LEU A 264 13.91 14.61 6.91
N LYS A 265 12.64 14.34 7.19
CA LYS A 265 11.90 14.97 8.30
C LYS A 265 11.69 13.94 9.40
N ASP A 266 12.24 14.22 10.58
CA ASP A 266 12.10 13.38 11.79
C ASP A 266 12.50 11.91 11.56
N GLY A 267 13.50 11.67 10.69
CA GLY A 267 13.96 10.32 10.35
C GLY A 267 13.15 9.61 9.27
N TYR A 268 12.22 10.30 8.60
CA TYR A 268 11.41 9.77 7.50
C TYR A 268 11.63 10.58 6.21
N PRO A 269 11.31 10.01 5.04
CA PRO A 269 11.22 10.78 3.81
C PRO A 269 10.29 11.98 3.98
N ALA A 270 10.77 13.18 3.67
CA ALA A 270 9.91 14.35 3.64
C ALA A 270 8.80 14.14 2.59
N PRO A 271 7.58 14.66 2.82
CA PRO A 271 6.43 14.49 1.93
C PRO A 271 6.51 15.43 0.71
N THR A 272 7.70 15.53 0.11
CA THR A 272 8.02 16.36 -1.05
C THR A 272 8.95 15.58 -1.96
N LEU A 273 8.69 15.67 -3.28
CA LEU A 273 9.56 15.02 -4.26
C LEU A 273 10.87 15.81 -4.39
N PRO A 274 12.05 15.17 -4.21
CA PRO A 274 13.33 15.84 -4.36
C PRO A 274 13.58 16.22 -5.84
N LYS A 275 14.34 17.30 -6.06
CA LYS A 275 14.85 17.64 -7.39
C LYS A 275 15.83 16.55 -7.84
N GLY A 276 15.84 16.19 -9.13
CA GLY A 276 16.73 15.15 -9.64
C GLY A 276 16.34 13.73 -9.20
N LEU A 277 15.07 13.52 -8.82
CA LEU A 277 14.52 12.21 -8.49
C LEU A 277 14.84 11.16 -9.56
N GLY A 278 15.41 10.03 -9.13
CA GLY A 278 15.77 8.91 -10.00
C GLY A 278 17.08 9.10 -10.77
N CYS A 279 17.72 10.27 -10.71
CA CYS A 279 19.03 10.48 -11.32
C CYS A 279 20.11 9.71 -10.54
N GLN A 280 20.91 8.88 -11.23
CA GLN A 280 21.94 8.05 -10.60
C GLN A 280 23.05 8.88 -9.95
N GLY A 281 23.57 9.87 -10.67
CA GLY A 281 24.64 10.75 -10.20
C GLY A 281 24.14 11.99 -9.46
N ARG A 282 25.08 12.65 -8.78
CA ARG A 282 24.90 13.99 -8.22
C ARG A 282 24.63 14.99 -9.34
N GLN A 283 23.65 15.86 -9.15
CA GLN A 283 23.32 16.92 -10.10
C GLN A 283 24.13 18.19 -9.81
N ASN A 284 24.29 19.07 -10.81
CA ASN A 284 25.10 20.30 -10.67
C ASN A 284 24.58 21.27 -9.59
N PHE A 285 23.28 21.19 -9.27
CA PHE A 285 22.65 22.01 -8.23
C PHE A 285 22.72 21.38 -6.83
N GLU A 286 23.28 20.18 -6.69
CA GLU A 286 23.31 19.43 -5.43
C GLU A 286 24.68 19.52 -4.76
N THR A 287 24.66 19.79 -3.46
CA THR A 287 25.81 19.52 -2.58
C THR A 287 25.95 18.02 -2.33
N ASP A 288 27.10 17.58 -1.78
CA ASP A 288 27.26 16.19 -1.35
C ASP A 288 26.23 15.78 -0.30
N HIS A 289 25.89 16.70 0.60
CA HIS A 289 24.84 16.49 1.60
C HIS A 289 23.48 16.30 0.92
N ALA A 290 23.09 17.18 -0.01
CA ALA A 290 21.81 17.09 -0.72
C ALA A 290 21.70 15.81 -1.56
N PHE A 291 22.80 15.39 -2.19
CA PHE A 291 22.87 14.12 -2.92
C PHE A 291 22.68 12.91 -2.00
N ALA A 292 23.41 12.85 -0.88
CA ALA A 292 23.28 11.77 0.09
C ALA A 292 21.84 11.67 0.64
N CYS A 293 21.29 12.83 1.00
CA CYS A 293 19.92 13.00 1.46
C CYS A 293 18.91 12.47 0.42
N ARG A 294 19.01 12.89 -0.84
CA ARG A 294 18.14 12.39 -1.92
C ARG A 294 18.26 10.88 -2.10
N LYS A 295 19.48 10.32 -2.06
CA LYS A 295 19.68 8.87 -2.25
C LYS A 295 19.09 8.04 -1.12
N ILE A 296 19.18 8.50 0.12
CA ILE A 296 18.52 7.86 1.26
C ILE A 296 17.00 7.99 1.13
N TRP A 297 16.48 9.16 0.74
CA TRP A 297 15.06 9.35 0.47
C TRP A 297 14.54 8.38 -0.60
N GLU A 298 15.23 8.29 -1.75
CA GLU A 298 14.89 7.39 -2.86
C GLU A 298 14.87 5.92 -2.40
N PHE A 299 15.84 5.52 -1.60
CA PHE A 299 15.94 4.18 -1.04
C PHE A 299 14.78 3.86 -0.09
N LEU A 300 14.43 4.76 0.84
CA LEU A 300 13.34 4.55 1.79
C LEU A 300 11.97 4.49 1.10
N VAL A 301 11.73 5.34 0.09
CA VAL A 301 10.51 5.28 -0.72
C VAL A 301 10.44 3.97 -1.51
N ALA A 302 11.56 3.51 -2.05
CA ALA A 302 11.62 2.22 -2.71
C ALA A 302 11.36 1.06 -1.74
N LEU A 303 11.83 1.13 -0.49
CA LEU A 303 11.48 0.14 0.53
C LEU A 303 9.98 0.15 0.85
N THR A 304 9.33 1.32 0.93
CA THR A 304 7.86 1.39 1.05
C THR A 304 7.19 0.69 -0.15
N ALA A 305 7.65 0.94 -1.38
CA ALA A 305 7.08 0.30 -2.57
C ALA A 305 7.41 -1.20 -2.71
N ARG A 306 8.44 -1.72 -2.03
CA ARG A 306 8.75 -3.16 -1.98
C ARG A 306 7.87 -3.90 -0.96
N ASP A 307 7.50 -3.22 0.11
CA ASP A 307 6.67 -3.75 1.20
C ASP A 307 5.16 -3.47 1.03
N CYS A 308 4.74 -2.87 -0.09
CA CYS A 308 3.32 -2.54 -0.31
C CYS A 308 2.51 -3.75 -0.77
N SER A 309 1.20 -3.71 -0.54
CA SER A 309 0.26 -4.71 -1.06
C SER A 309 -0.61 -4.14 -2.19
N ILE A 310 -1.02 -4.98 -3.12
CA ILE A 310 -2.01 -4.63 -4.17
C ILE A 310 -3.33 -5.30 -3.79
N MET A 311 -4.34 -4.49 -3.51
CA MET A 311 -5.70 -4.93 -3.27
C MET A 311 -6.48 -4.86 -4.57
N LEU A 312 -7.11 -5.97 -4.94
CA LEU A 312 -7.92 -6.13 -6.14
C LEU A 312 -9.34 -6.50 -5.73
N SER A 313 -10.32 -5.75 -6.20
CA SER A 313 -11.74 -6.02 -5.99
C SER A 313 -12.38 -6.35 -7.34
N LEU A 314 -13.19 -7.40 -7.36
CA LEU A 314 -13.92 -7.85 -8.55
C LEU A 314 -15.40 -7.94 -8.20
N GLN A 315 -16.24 -7.41 -9.09
CA GLN A 315 -17.68 -7.53 -9.02
C GLN A 315 -18.20 -8.06 -10.34
N ARG A 316 -18.86 -9.20 -10.27
CA ARG A 316 -19.53 -9.79 -11.43
C ARG A 316 -20.67 -8.88 -11.90
N LEU A 317 -20.70 -8.57 -13.18
CA LEU A 317 -21.75 -7.74 -13.78
C LEU A 317 -22.94 -8.57 -14.25
N SER A 318 -24.14 -8.02 -14.13
CA SER A 318 -25.30 -8.63 -14.77
C SER A 318 -25.24 -8.40 -16.29
N PRO A 319 -25.78 -9.30 -17.13
CA PRO A 319 -25.83 -9.10 -18.58
C PRO A 319 -26.61 -7.85 -19.02
N ALA A 320 -27.43 -7.30 -18.13
CA ALA A 320 -28.22 -6.09 -18.35
C ALA A 320 -27.53 -4.80 -17.86
N ALA A 321 -26.29 -4.88 -17.34
CA ALA A 321 -25.56 -3.73 -16.83
C ALA A 321 -25.19 -2.76 -17.98
N PRO A 322 -25.25 -1.43 -17.75
CA PRO A 322 -24.83 -0.44 -18.74
C PRO A 322 -23.36 -0.62 -19.14
N THR A 323 -23.05 -0.45 -20.43
CA THR A 323 -21.70 -0.59 -21.03
C THR A 323 -20.74 0.57 -20.75
N SER A 324 -21.15 1.61 -20.01
CA SER A 324 -20.35 2.84 -19.84
C SER A 324 -19.11 2.72 -18.94
N TRP A 325 -18.70 1.51 -18.56
CA TRP A 325 -17.60 1.23 -17.61
C TRP A 325 -16.31 0.74 -18.29
N GLU A 326 -16.12 1.06 -19.57
CA GLU A 326 -15.13 0.41 -20.45
C GLU A 326 -13.68 0.39 -19.90
N GLU A 327 -13.29 1.35 -19.06
CA GLU A 327 -11.93 1.44 -18.49
C GLU A 327 -11.64 0.48 -17.31
N SER A 328 -12.66 -0.17 -16.74
CA SER A 328 -12.50 -1.02 -15.55
C SER A 328 -13.25 -2.34 -15.65
N VAL A 329 -13.44 -2.85 -16.87
CA VAL A 329 -14.11 -4.13 -17.10
C VAL A 329 -13.15 -5.15 -17.70
N VAL A 330 -13.20 -6.38 -17.18
CA VAL A 330 -12.56 -7.56 -17.74
C VAL A 330 -13.60 -8.66 -17.97
N SER A 331 -13.27 -9.65 -18.78
CA SER A 331 -14.15 -10.78 -19.08
C SER A 331 -13.43 -12.10 -18.85
N ASP A 332 -14.18 -13.07 -18.33
CA ASP A 332 -13.70 -14.45 -18.21
C ASP A 332 -13.70 -15.20 -19.56
N SER A 333 -13.26 -16.45 -19.57
CA SER A 333 -13.24 -17.30 -20.78
C SER A 333 -14.60 -17.50 -21.43
N ASP A 334 -15.68 -17.42 -20.65
CA ASP A 334 -17.06 -17.63 -21.10
C ASP A 334 -17.74 -16.30 -21.52
N GLY A 335 -17.01 -15.19 -21.45
CA GLY A 335 -17.46 -13.85 -21.84
C GLY A 335 -18.27 -13.13 -20.76
N GLN A 336 -18.35 -13.67 -19.54
CA GLN A 336 -18.99 -12.99 -18.42
C GLN A 336 -18.10 -11.81 -17.98
N ALA A 337 -18.73 -10.63 -17.88
CA ALA A 337 -18.03 -9.39 -17.56
C ALA A 337 -17.93 -9.16 -16.03
N TYR A 338 -16.82 -8.57 -15.62
CA TYR A 338 -16.50 -8.23 -14.24
C TYR A 338 -16.00 -6.78 -14.19
N LEU A 339 -16.61 -5.98 -13.32
CA LEU A 339 -16.09 -4.68 -12.93
C LEU A 339 -14.97 -4.89 -11.93
N PHE A 340 -13.88 -4.16 -12.06
CA PHE A 340 -12.75 -4.29 -11.17
C PHE A 340 -12.25 -2.94 -10.63
N SER A 341 -11.60 -2.99 -9.47
CA SER A 341 -10.93 -1.86 -8.84
C SER A 341 -9.61 -2.31 -8.24
N ILE A 342 -8.59 -1.44 -8.29
CA ILE A 342 -7.25 -1.71 -7.77
C ILE A 342 -6.86 -0.60 -6.81
N ALA A 343 -6.32 -0.97 -5.66
CA ALA A 343 -5.67 -0.06 -4.73
C ALA A 343 -4.28 -0.59 -4.34
N VAL A 344 -3.33 0.32 -4.13
CA VAL A 344 -2.05 0.01 -3.48
C VAL A 344 -2.15 0.45 -2.03
N VAL A 345 -1.91 -0.49 -1.11
CA VAL A 345 -2.02 -0.30 0.35
C VAL A 345 -0.69 -0.61 1.04
N ASP A 346 -0.62 -0.42 2.36
CA ASP A 346 0.60 -0.57 3.18
C ASP A 346 1.71 0.42 2.78
N LEU A 347 1.32 1.68 2.57
CA LEU A 347 2.16 2.76 2.05
C LEU A 347 2.86 3.60 3.13
N ASP A 348 3.08 3.02 4.31
CA ASP A 348 3.69 3.70 5.44
C ASP A 348 5.16 4.04 5.11
N PRO A 349 5.61 5.29 5.37
CA PRO A 349 6.98 5.68 5.10
C PRO A 349 7.95 4.89 5.99
N LYS A 350 9.00 4.31 5.40
CA LYS A 350 10.05 3.64 6.17
C LYS A 350 10.97 4.67 6.82
N SER A 351 11.32 4.46 8.09
CA SER A 351 12.29 5.32 8.78
C SER A 351 13.72 4.99 8.37
N VAL A 352 14.62 5.96 8.55
CA VAL A 352 16.07 5.80 8.36
C VAL A 352 16.66 4.69 9.25
N ASP A 353 16.05 4.39 10.39
CA ASP A 353 16.51 3.33 11.29
C ASP A 353 16.38 1.94 10.65
N LYS A 354 15.45 1.77 9.69
CA LYS A 354 15.35 0.53 8.92
C LYS A 354 16.57 0.29 8.03
N LEU A 355 17.32 1.33 7.68
CA LEU A 355 18.44 1.23 6.74
C LEU A 355 19.58 0.37 7.31
N GLU A 356 19.89 0.54 8.60
CA GLU A 356 20.84 -0.33 9.31
C GLU A 356 20.38 -1.79 9.27
N LYS A 357 19.12 -2.05 9.62
CA LYS A 357 18.56 -3.40 9.61
C LYS A 357 18.66 -4.03 8.22
N VAL A 358 18.21 -3.33 7.18
CA VAL A 358 18.23 -3.83 5.79
C VAL A 358 19.66 -4.14 5.34
N TYR A 359 20.63 -3.31 5.69
CA TYR A 359 22.04 -3.56 5.37
C TYR A 359 22.56 -4.86 6.00
N PHE A 360 22.27 -5.08 7.29
CA PHE A 360 22.72 -6.30 7.98
C PHE A 360 21.98 -7.55 7.50
N ASP A 361 20.67 -7.45 7.26
CA ASP A 361 19.85 -8.55 6.73
C ASP A 361 20.36 -8.97 5.34
N ASP A 362 20.68 -8.00 4.46
CA ASP A 362 21.25 -8.25 3.14
C ASP A 362 22.63 -8.94 3.22
N CYS A 363 23.52 -8.43 4.08
CA CYS A 363 24.83 -9.06 4.31
C CYS A 363 24.69 -10.52 4.79
N ASN A 364 23.73 -10.78 5.68
CA ASN A 364 23.50 -12.14 6.21
C ASN A 364 22.91 -13.07 5.14
N MET A 365 21.98 -12.57 4.32
CA MET A 365 21.39 -13.32 3.22
C MET A 365 22.46 -13.72 2.18
N VAL A 366 23.31 -12.78 1.77
CA VAL A 366 24.42 -13.06 0.83
C VAL A 366 25.40 -14.08 1.41
N ARG A 367 25.79 -13.94 2.67
CA ARG A 367 26.67 -14.91 3.35
C ARG A 367 26.06 -16.31 3.40
N THR A 368 24.76 -16.40 3.66
CA THR A 368 24.05 -17.69 3.74
C THR A 368 23.91 -18.33 2.36
N ALA A 369 23.72 -17.55 1.30
CA ALA A 369 23.62 -18.06 -0.07
C ALA A 369 24.97 -18.50 -0.67
N CYS A 370 26.09 -17.95 -0.17
CA CYS A 370 27.45 -18.27 -0.63
C CYS A 370 28.19 -19.30 0.25
N ALA A 371 27.61 -19.71 1.37
CA ALA A 371 28.10 -20.80 2.22
C ALA A 371 27.59 -22.14 1.72
#